data_AF-A0A841BPD4-F1
#
_entry.id   AF-A0A841BPD4-F1
#
_cell.length_a   1.000
_cell.length_b   1.000
_cell.length_c   1.000
_cell.angle_alpha   90.00
_cell.angle_beta   90.00
_cell.angle_gamma   90.00
#
_symmetry.space_group_name_H-M   'P 1'
#
loop_
_entity.id
_entity.type
_entity.pdbx_description
1 polymer ?
#
loop_
_entity_poly.entity_id
_entity_poly.type
_entity_poly.pdbx_seq_one_letter_code
_entity_poly.pdbx_strand_id
1 'polypeptide(L)'
;MNDELEQRPTSTGMRLRLKWDVARNAPDGLAELRKRQLRQSTDVWSESDRRNVGDFLQQQIARERARDDAGTWSEQLSRALDYRAWHQFAIQRYRDGQWVPASGPASGGERVLAASIPLFAAASSYYGSASNRHAPRLIALDEAFAGVDDDSRAKCLGLLASFDLDVVMTSEREWGCYPQVPGLAIAQLSRREGIDAVLVTPWRWDGHGHRYAVPRPRSQAGSASAAEADD
;
A
#
# COMPACT_ATOMS: atom_id res chain seq x y z
N MET A 1 -9.13 6.22 4.09
CA MET A 1 -7.66 6.43 4.18
C MET A 1 -7.22 7.45 5.23
N ASN A 2 -7.58 8.74 5.17
CA ASN A 2 -7.15 9.68 6.23
C ASN A 2 -7.70 9.27 7.61
N ASP A 3 -8.90 8.72 7.66
CA ASP A 3 -9.48 8.15 8.87
C ASP A 3 -8.63 6.96 9.38
N GLU A 4 -8.18 6.08 8.47
CA GLU A 4 -7.27 4.96 8.82
C GLU A 4 -5.93 5.45 9.38
N LEU A 5 -5.39 6.55 8.85
CA LEU A 5 -4.16 7.18 9.33
C LEU A 5 -4.34 7.85 10.70
N GLU A 6 -5.55 8.33 11.01
CA GLU A 6 -5.86 8.97 12.28
C GLU A 6 -6.19 7.95 13.39
N GLN A 7 -6.94 6.91 13.05
CA GLN A 7 -7.37 5.86 13.99
C GLN A 7 -6.22 4.95 14.44
N ARG A 8 -5.14 4.88 13.66
CA ARG A 8 -3.98 4.02 13.94
C ARG A 8 -2.75 4.88 14.20
N PRO A 9 -2.61 5.43 15.41
CA PRO A 9 -1.42 6.19 15.76
C PRO A 9 -0.20 5.30 15.59
N THR A 10 0.79 5.81 14.86
CA THR A 10 2.07 5.12 14.76
C THR A 10 2.69 5.04 16.16
N SER A 11 3.36 3.94 16.48
CA SER A 11 4.12 3.81 17.73
C SER A 11 5.24 4.87 17.87
N THR A 12 5.57 5.57 16.78
CA THR A 12 6.44 6.77 16.77
C THR A 12 5.77 8.09 17.16
N GLY A 13 4.44 8.14 17.28
CA GLY A 13 3.70 9.39 17.44
C GLY A 13 3.61 10.25 16.17
N MET A 14 4.20 9.80 15.06
CA MET A 14 4.11 10.46 13.77
C MET A 14 2.67 10.41 13.26
N ARG A 15 2.10 11.58 13.00
CA ARG A 15 0.80 11.75 12.35
C ARG A 15 1.02 12.12 10.89
N LEU A 16 0.43 11.34 10.00
CA LEU A 16 0.44 11.57 8.56
C LEU A 16 -0.97 11.87 8.07
N ARG A 17 -1.06 12.66 7.00
CA ARG A 17 -2.30 12.79 6.22
C ARG A 17 -1.99 12.82 4.74
N LEU A 18 -2.90 12.25 3.96
CA LEU A 18 -2.98 12.46 2.52
C LEU A 18 -3.72 13.77 2.25
N LYS A 19 -3.05 14.68 1.54
CA LYS A 19 -3.68 15.86 0.96
C LYS A 19 -3.94 15.59 -0.51
N TRP A 20 -5.22 15.59 -0.88
CA TRP A 20 -5.65 15.53 -2.27
C TRP A 20 -5.95 16.96 -2.73
N ASP A 21 -5.20 17.45 -3.71
CA ASP A 21 -5.29 18.81 -4.24
C ASP A 21 -5.48 18.81 -5.77
N VAL A 22 -5.87 19.97 -6.29
CA VAL A 22 -5.84 20.25 -7.72
C VAL A 22 -4.37 20.39 -8.14
N ALA A 23 -3.99 19.76 -9.25
CA ALA A 23 -2.64 19.87 -9.79
C ALA A 23 -2.33 21.30 -10.23
N ARG A 24 -1.04 21.70 -10.21
CA ARG A 24 -0.63 23.06 -10.61
C ARG A 24 -1.00 23.40 -12.06
N ASN A 25 -1.01 22.40 -12.92
CA ASN A 25 -1.34 22.47 -14.35
C ASN A 25 -2.75 21.92 -14.65
N ALA A 26 -3.62 21.83 -13.63
CA ALA A 26 -4.97 21.34 -13.83
C ALA A 26 -5.79 22.34 -14.67
N PRO A 27 -6.87 21.85 -15.34
CA PRO A 27 -7.75 22.72 -16.09
C PRO A 27 -8.38 23.84 -15.26
N ASP A 28 -8.49 25.02 -15.86
CA ASP A 28 -9.23 26.15 -15.28
C ASP A 28 -10.66 25.76 -14.89
N GLY A 29 -11.15 26.31 -13.80
CA GLY A 29 -12.50 26.01 -13.29
C GLY A 29 -12.62 24.71 -12.47
N LEU A 30 -11.64 23.80 -12.55
CA LEU A 30 -11.68 22.54 -11.79
C LEU A 30 -11.72 22.78 -10.28
N ALA A 31 -10.97 23.76 -9.75
CA ALA A 31 -10.94 24.03 -8.32
C ALA A 31 -12.32 24.42 -7.77
N GLU A 32 -13.11 25.20 -8.52
CA GLU A 32 -14.45 25.60 -8.14
C GLU A 32 -15.45 24.45 -8.29
N LEU A 33 -15.35 23.68 -9.38
CA LEU A 33 -16.15 22.46 -9.56
C LEU A 33 -15.90 21.44 -8.45
N ARG A 34 -14.64 21.31 -8.02
CA ARG A 34 -14.25 20.40 -6.96
C ARG A 34 -14.81 20.80 -5.60
N LYS A 35 -14.81 22.10 -5.28
CA LYS A 35 -15.36 22.61 -4.02
C LYS A 35 -16.86 22.39 -3.93
N ARG A 36 -17.58 22.58 -5.04
CA ARG A 36 -19.05 22.58 -5.06
C ARG A 36 -19.64 21.19 -5.28
N GLN A 37 -19.13 20.39 -6.22
CA GLN A 37 -19.80 19.16 -6.67
C GLN A 37 -19.08 17.86 -6.32
N LEU A 38 -17.75 17.78 -6.46
CA LEU A 38 -16.99 16.51 -6.32
C LEU A 38 -16.85 15.98 -4.87
N ARG A 39 -17.29 16.74 -3.86
CA ARG A 39 -17.32 16.31 -2.45
C ARG A 39 -18.71 15.85 -1.99
N GLN A 40 -19.71 15.89 -2.86
CA GLN A 40 -21.08 15.50 -2.57
C GLN A 40 -21.43 14.20 -3.31
N SER A 41 -22.33 13.38 -2.74
CA SER A 41 -22.90 12.26 -3.48
C SER A 41 -23.57 12.80 -4.76
N THR A 42 -23.36 12.10 -5.89
CA THR A 42 -23.96 12.45 -7.18
C THR A 42 -25.48 12.51 -7.13
N ASP A 43 -26.09 11.80 -6.17
CA ASP A 43 -27.54 11.77 -5.95
C ASP A 43 -28.10 13.11 -5.46
N VAL A 44 -27.24 14.00 -4.95
CA VAL A 44 -27.62 15.31 -4.42
C VAL A 44 -27.46 16.43 -5.46
N TRP A 45 -26.94 16.12 -6.65
CA TRP A 45 -26.65 17.14 -7.66
C TRP A 45 -27.93 17.74 -8.24
N SER A 46 -27.98 19.07 -8.23
CA SER A 46 -29.00 19.81 -8.97
C SER A 46 -28.80 19.66 -10.48
N GLU A 47 -29.80 20.02 -11.28
CA GLU A 47 -29.64 20.04 -12.74
C GLU A 47 -28.57 21.04 -13.18
N SER A 48 -28.45 22.17 -12.48
CA SER A 48 -27.38 23.15 -12.72
C SER A 48 -25.99 22.57 -12.43
N ASP A 49 -25.84 21.73 -11.40
CA ASP A 49 -24.56 21.08 -11.10
C ASP A 49 -24.15 20.12 -12.22
N ARG A 50 -25.09 19.32 -12.72
CA ARG A 50 -24.87 18.43 -13.87
C ARG A 50 -24.45 19.20 -15.12
N ARG A 51 -25.13 20.32 -15.42
CA ARG A 51 -24.77 21.20 -16.55
C ARG A 51 -23.35 21.76 -16.41
N ASN A 52 -23.01 22.31 -15.24
CA ASN A 52 -21.67 22.86 -14.98
C ASN A 52 -20.56 21.83 -15.18
N VAL A 53 -20.75 20.59 -14.69
CA VAL A 53 -19.80 19.50 -14.91
C VAL A 53 -19.74 19.12 -16.39
N GLY A 54 -20.89 18.99 -17.05
CA GLY A 54 -20.97 18.70 -18.48
C GLY A 54 -20.22 19.71 -19.34
N ASP A 55 -20.47 21.00 -19.11
CA ASP A 55 -19.82 22.11 -19.83
C ASP A 55 -18.30 22.08 -19.64
N PHE A 56 -17.83 21.81 -18.42
CA PHE A 56 -16.41 21.68 -18.13
C PHE A 56 -15.76 20.51 -18.88
N LEU A 57 -16.40 19.33 -18.89
CA LEU A 57 -15.88 18.17 -19.61
C LEU A 57 -15.86 18.41 -21.13
N GLN A 58 -16.90 19.05 -21.67
CA GLN A 58 -16.94 19.45 -23.08
C GLN A 58 -15.83 20.43 -23.44
N GLN A 59 -15.50 21.37 -22.55
CA GLN A 59 -14.36 22.27 -22.75
C GLN A 59 -13.02 21.52 -22.77
N GLN A 60 -12.82 20.49 -21.92
CA GLN A 60 -11.58 19.70 -21.96
C GLN A 60 -11.46 18.91 -23.26
N ILE A 61 -12.56 18.33 -23.72
CA ILE A 61 -12.64 17.65 -25.02
C ILE A 61 -12.27 18.60 -26.16
N ALA A 62 -12.86 19.80 -26.17
CA ALA A 62 -12.59 20.80 -27.20
C ALA A 62 -11.12 21.25 -27.21
N ARG A 63 -10.51 21.39 -26.02
CA ARG A 63 -9.09 21.75 -25.86
C ARG A 63 -8.16 20.67 -26.43
N GLU A 64 -8.40 19.40 -26.14
CA GLU A 64 -7.57 18.32 -26.68
C GLU A 64 -7.73 18.15 -28.18
N ARG A 65 -8.95 18.31 -28.72
CA ARG A 65 -9.19 18.34 -30.17
C ARG A 65 -8.38 19.44 -30.85
N ALA A 66 -8.43 20.66 -30.31
CA ALA A 66 -7.68 21.80 -30.88
C ALA A 66 -6.15 21.63 -30.78
N ARG A 67 -5.66 20.74 -29.90
CA ARG A 67 -4.23 20.51 -29.68
C ARG A 67 -3.65 19.45 -30.61
N ASP A 68 -4.43 18.45 -31.00
CA ASP A 68 -3.97 17.30 -31.76
C ASP A 68 -5.05 16.83 -32.74
N ASP A 69 -5.02 17.37 -33.96
CA ASP A 69 -5.92 16.97 -35.05
C ASP A 69 -5.54 15.63 -35.72
N ALA A 70 -4.38 15.06 -35.39
CA ALA A 70 -3.87 13.83 -36.02
C ALA A 70 -4.18 12.56 -35.20
N GLY A 71 -4.38 12.69 -33.90
CA GLY A 71 -4.76 11.59 -33.01
C GLY A 71 -6.16 11.04 -33.28
N THR A 72 -6.38 9.77 -32.94
CA THR A 72 -7.72 9.18 -33.03
C THR A 72 -8.65 9.82 -32.00
N TRP A 73 -9.96 9.84 -32.29
CA TRP A 73 -10.96 10.37 -31.37
C TRP A 73 -10.92 9.72 -29.98
N SER A 74 -10.63 8.42 -29.92
CA SER A 74 -10.49 7.68 -28.66
C SER A 74 -9.31 8.18 -27.82
N GLU A 75 -8.15 8.42 -28.44
CA GLU A 75 -6.95 8.91 -27.75
C GLU A 75 -7.16 10.33 -27.22
N GLN A 76 -7.76 11.20 -28.02
CA GLN A 76 -8.13 12.56 -27.59
C GLN A 76 -9.07 12.52 -26.39
N LEU A 77 -10.09 11.66 -26.41
CA LEU A 77 -11.04 11.53 -25.31
C LEU A 77 -10.38 10.97 -24.05
N SER A 78 -9.50 9.97 -24.20
CA SER A 78 -8.73 9.40 -23.08
C SER A 78 -7.87 10.45 -22.39
N ARG A 79 -7.20 11.34 -23.15
CA ARG A 79 -6.42 12.45 -22.58
C ARG A 79 -7.33 13.51 -21.97
N ALA A 80 -8.37 13.90 -22.69
CA ALA A 80 -9.30 14.96 -22.29
C ALA A 80 -10.05 14.63 -21.00
N LEU A 81 -10.25 13.35 -20.69
CA LEU A 81 -11.00 12.89 -19.51
C LEU A 81 -10.11 12.18 -18.48
N ASP A 82 -8.78 12.24 -18.62
CA ASP A 82 -7.86 11.70 -17.62
C ASP A 82 -7.81 12.58 -16.37
N TYR A 83 -8.81 12.43 -15.51
CA TYR A 83 -8.93 13.16 -14.26
C TYR A 83 -7.77 12.94 -13.29
N ARG A 84 -6.94 11.91 -13.50
CA ARG A 84 -5.76 11.64 -12.65
C ARG A 84 -4.71 12.72 -12.85
N ALA A 85 -4.56 13.23 -14.08
CA ALA A 85 -3.63 14.32 -14.40
C ALA A 85 -4.08 15.67 -13.81
N TRP A 86 -5.37 15.80 -13.48
CA TRP A 86 -5.92 17.03 -12.93
C TRP A 86 -5.72 17.18 -11.43
N HIS A 87 -5.29 16.11 -10.76
CA HIS A 87 -5.14 16.06 -9.32
C HIS A 87 -3.71 15.71 -8.95
N GLN A 88 -3.31 16.15 -7.75
CA GLN A 88 -2.04 15.77 -7.15
C GLN A 88 -2.28 15.32 -5.71
N PHE A 89 -1.44 14.40 -5.27
CA PHE A 89 -1.46 13.88 -3.92
C PHE A 89 -0.16 14.26 -3.21
N ALA A 90 -0.29 14.74 -1.98
CA ALA A 90 0.86 15.06 -1.14
C ALA A 90 0.68 14.42 0.24
N ILE A 91 1.70 13.74 0.73
CA ILE A 91 1.74 13.28 2.12
C ILE A 91 2.29 14.41 2.98
N GLN A 92 1.56 14.75 4.04
CA GLN A 92 1.98 15.71 5.03
C GLN A 92 2.18 15.01 6.37
N ARG A 93 3.18 15.46 7.13
CA ARG A 93 3.41 15.07 8.51
C ARG A 93 3.08 16.22 9.46
N TYR A 94 2.59 15.89 10.64
CA TYR A 94 2.36 16.87 11.69
C TYR A 94 3.64 17.08 12.50
N ARG A 95 4.11 18.33 12.59
CA ARG A 95 5.32 18.72 13.31
C ARG A 95 5.16 20.13 13.86
N ASP A 96 5.53 20.33 15.13
CA ASP A 96 5.55 21.67 15.78
C ASP A 96 4.22 22.45 15.62
N GLY A 97 3.09 21.75 15.74
CA GLY A 97 1.75 22.35 15.60
C GLY A 97 1.28 22.57 14.16
N GLN A 98 2.07 22.21 13.15
CA GLN A 98 1.78 22.48 11.75
C GLN A 98 1.88 21.23 10.85
N TRP A 99 1.17 21.25 9.73
CA TRP A 99 1.27 20.22 8.70
C TRP A 99 2.30 20.61 7.66
N VAL A 100 3.40 19.87 7.59
CA VAL A 100 4.51 20.10 6.66
C VAL A 100 4.64 18.93 5.68
N PRO A 101 5.22 19.13 4.47
CA PRO A 101 5.48 18.02 3.56
C PRO A 101 6.30 16.91 4.20
N ALA A 102 5.90 15.65 3.98
CA ALA A 102 6.62 14.48 4.49
C ALA A 102 7.91 14.18 3.70
N SER A 103 8.11 14.82 2.54
CA SER A 103 9.30 14.68 1.69
C SER A 103 10.52 15.49 2.16
N GLY A 104 10.40 16.25 3.25
CA GLY A 104 11.48 17.07 3.80
C GLY A 104 12.57 16.25 4.53
N PRO A 105 13.60 16.92 5.08
CA PRO A 105 14.65 16.25 5.84
C PRO A 105 14.06 15.47 7.03
N ALA A 106 14.34 14.18 7.07
CA ALA A 106 13.95 13.24 8.11
C ALA A 106 15.07 12.20 8.27
N SER A 107 15.09 11.49 9.40
CA SER A 107 16.03 10.37 9.57
C SER A 107 15.76 9.27 8.53
N GLY A 108 16.75 8.39 8.29
CA GLY A 108 16.59 7.29 7.33
C GLY A 108 15.36 6.42 7.62
N GLY A 109 15.14 6.06 8.89
CA GLY A 109 13.98 5.31 9.35
C GLY A 109 12.66 6.06 9.22
N GLU A 110 12.62 7.36 9.56
CA GLU A 110 11.41 8.19 9.39
C GLU A 110 10.99 8.33 7.93
N ARG A 111 11.94 8.39 6.98
CA ARG A 111 11.62 8.45 5.55
C ARG A 111 10.91 7.18 5.08
N VAL A 112 11.38 6.01 5.52
CA VAL A 112 10.76 4.73 5.15
C VAL A 112 9.37 4.60 5.75
N LEU A 113 9.20 5.00 7.01
CA LEU A 113 7.89 5.06 7.66
C LEU A 113 6.94 6.01 6.92
N ALA A 114 7.39 7.23 6.60
CA ALA A 114 6.58 8.23 5.90
C ALA A 114 6.14 7.79 4.51
N ALA A 115 6.91 6.93 3.84
CA ALA A 115 6.54 6.32 2.57
C ALA A 115 5.62 5.09 2.73
N SER A 116 5.88 4.24 3.72
CA SER A 116 5.19 2.95 3.88
C SER A 116 3.81 3.09 4.52
N ILE A 117 3.67 3.93 5.55
CA ILE A 117 2.42 4.10 6.30
C ILE A 117 1.25 4.52 5.39
N PRO A 118 1.38 5.50 4.49
CA PRO A 118 0.30 5.82 3.56
C PRO A 118 -0.11 4.66 2.66
N LEU A 119 0.84 3.81 2.24
CA LEU A 119 0.53 2.63 1.43
C LEU A 119 -0.24 1.59 2.23
N PHE A 120 0.15 1.34 3.48
CA PHE A 120 -0.59 0.44 4.38
C PHE A 120 -1.99 0.97 4.69
N ALA A 121 -2.13 2.28 4.93
CA ALA A 121 -3.43 2.91 5.13
C ALA A 121 -4.32 2.86 3.88
N ALA A 122 -3.74 3.01 2.70
CA ALA A 122 -4.46 2.85 1.44
C ALA A 122 -4.93 1.39 1.25
N ALA A 123 -4.05 0.41 1.45
CA ALA A 123 -4.38 -1.00 1.35
C ALA A 123 -5.47 -1.41 2.35
N SER A 124 -5.33 -1.01 3.62
CA SER A 124 -6.31 -1.27 4.68
C SER A 124 -7.66 -0.63 4.35
N SER A 125 -7.67 0.63 3.88
CA SER A 125 -8.90 1.32 3.45
C SER A 125 -9.56 0.63 2.25
N TYR A 126 -8.77 0.11 1.32
CA TYR A 126 -9.28 -0.62 0.15
C TYR A 126 -9.91 -1.94 0.57
N TYR A 127 -9.21 -2.76 1.36
CA TYR A 127 -9.76 -4.02 1.86
C TYR A 127 -10.95 -3.82 2.79
N GLY A 128 -10.96 -2.75 3.59
CA GLY A 128 -12.10 -2.38 4.43
C GLY A 128 -13.36 -2.02 3.65
N SER A 129 -13.24 -1.67 2.36
CA SER A 129 -14.39 -1.43 1.47
C SER A 129 -15.03 -2.70 0.91
N ALA A 130 -14.40 -3.87 1.12
CA ALA A 130 -14.96 -5.15 0.70
C ALA A 130 -16.23 -5.49 1.49
N SER A 131 -17.25 -6.02 0.81
CA SER A 131 -18.54 -6.36 1.43
C SER A 131 -18.45 -7.48 2.47
N ASN A 132 -17.45 -8.36 2.36
CA ASN A 132 -17.19 -9.41 3.32
C ASN A 132 -16.14 -8.95 4.35
N ARG A 133 -16.56 -8.84 5.61
CA ARG A 133 -15.68 -8.47 6.74
C ARG A 133 -14.50 -9.41 6.97
N HIS A 134 -14.60 -10.66 6.51
CA HIS A 134 -13.58 -11.70 6.65
C HIS A 134 -12.76 -11.92 5.37
N ALA A 135 -12.86 -11.00 4.40
CA ALA A 135 -12.03 -11.07 3.22
C ALA A 135 -10.53 -10.95 3.61
N PRO A 136 -9.65 -11.82 3.09
CA PRO A 136 -8.21 -11.73 3.33
C PRO A 136 -7.66 -10.36 2.89
N ARG A 137 -6.71 -9.82 3.65
CA ARG A 137 -6.15 -8.48 3.46
C ARG A 137 -4.68 -8.55 3.09
N LEU A 138 -4.40 -9.33 2.07
CA LEU A 138 -3.04 -9.73 1.70
C LEU A 138 -2.22 -8.57 1.12
N ILE A 139 -1.01 -8.39 1.62
CA ILE A 139 0.04 -7.58 1.01
C ILE A 139 1.33 -8.39 0.88
N ALA A 140 2.11 -8.08 -0.15
CA ALA A 140 3.43 -8.67 -0.37
C ALA A 140 4.50 -7.58 -0.25
N LEU A 141 5.55 -7.84 0.53
CA LEU A 141 6.69 -6.94 0.70
C LEU A 141 7.97 -7.66 0.29
N ASP A 142 8.62 -7.18 -0.75
CA ASP A 142 9.93 -7.67 -1.15
C ASP A 142 11.02 -6.89 -0.43
N GLU A 143 12.00 -7.62 0.13
CA GLU A 143 13.09 -7.08 0.95
C GLU A 143 12.61 -6.09 2.01
N ALA A 144 11.67 -6.56 2.84
CA ALA A 144 10.97 -5.74 3.80
C ALA A 144 11.93 -4.98 4.72
N PHE A 145 11.89 -3.65 4.60
CA PHE A 145 12.63 -2.70 5.44
C PHE A 145 14.16 -2.90 5.42
N ALA A 146 14.72 -3.35 4.29
CA ALA A 146 16.15 -3.39 4.08
C ALA A 146 16.80 -2.00 4.28
N GLY A 147 17.94 -1.96 4.98
CA GLY A 147 18.67 -0.71 5.25
C GLY A 147 18.06 0.21 6.32
N VAL A 148 17.02 -0.24 7.02
CA VAL A 148 16.39 0.47 8.15
C VAL A 148 16.98 -0.03 9.47
N ASP A 149 17.11 0.83 10.49
CA ASP A 149 17.54 0.42 11.84
C ASP A 149 16.48 -0.46 12.55
N ASP A 150 16.89 -1.23 13.55
CA ASP A 150 16.03 -2.23 14.20
C ASP A 150 14.79 -1.64 14.88
N ASP A 151 14.91 -0.43 15.46
CA ASP A 151 13.79 0.25 16.12
C ASP A 151 12.72 0.66 15.09
N SER A 152 13.14 1.32 14.02
CA SER A 152 12.26 1.70 12.92
C SER A 152 11.62 0.47 12.24
N ARG A 153 12.36 -0.65 12.14
CA ARG A 153 11.85 -1.91 11.58
C ARG A 153 10.77 -2.54 12.45
N ALA A 154 10.99 -2.63 13.76
CA ALA A 154 10.00 -3.12 14.72
C ALA A 154 8.69 -2.31 14.65
N LYS A 155 8.82 -0.98 14.52
CA LYS A 155 7.69 -0.06 14.35
C LYS A 155 6.96 -0.31 13.02
N CYS A 156 7.67 -0.43 11.92
CA CYS A 156 7.10 -0.75 10.61
C CYS A 156 6.30 -2.07 10.61
N LEU A 157 6.86 -3.12 11.21
CA LEU A 157 6.19 -4.42 11.28
C LEU A 157 4.97 -4.41 12.21
N GLY A 158 5.06 -3.72 13.35
CA GLY A 158 3.91 -3.52 14.23
C GLY A 158 2.76 -2.75 13.57
N LEU A 159 3.07 -1.85 12.63
CA LEU A 159 2.06 -1.15 11.86
C LEU A 159 1.25 -2.08 10.96
N LEU A 160 1.87 -3.12 10.37
CA LEU A 160 1.14 -4.10 9.56
C LEU A 160 0.00 -4.75 10.35
N ALA A 161 0.30 -5.15 11.59
CA ALA A 161 -0.71 -5.67 12.51
C ALA A 161 -1.74 -4.60 12.90
N SER A 162 -1.30 -3.37 13.15
CA SER A 162 -2.20 -2.25 13.50
C SER A 162 -3.20 -1.95 12.39
N PHE A 163 -2.75 -2.02 11.13
CA PHE A 163 -3.56 -1.81 9.91
C PHE A 163 -4.44 -3.01 9.55
N ASP A 164 -4.39 -4.10 10.33
CA ASP A 164 -5.14 -5.34 10.09
C ASP A 164 -4.87 -5.87 8.68
N LEU A 165 -3.58 -6.03 8.35
CA LEU A 165 -3.11 -6.53 7.05
C LEU A 165 -2.46 -7.91 7.21
N ASP A 166 -2.78 -8.81 6.29
CA ASP A 166 -2.11 -10.10 6.17
C ASP A 166 -0.85 -9.93 5.32
N VAL A 167 0.34 -10.22 5.88
CA VAL A 167 1.60 -9.97 5.17
C VAL A 167 2.29 -11.26 4.76
N VAL A 168 2.77 -11.28 3.51
CA VAL A 168 3.86 -12.15 3.06
C VAL A 168 5.05 -11.27 2.76
N MET A 169 6.21 -11.58 3.33
CA MET A 169 7.40 -10.76 3.16
C MET A 169 8.67 -11.58 3.04
N THR A 170 9.63 -11.04 2.30
CA THR A 170 10.99 -11.56 2.17
C THR A 170 11.97 -10.65 2.88
N SER A 171 13.07 -11.21 3.37
CA SER A 171 14.21 -10.45 3.88
C SER A 171 15.47 -11.29 3.89
N GLU A 172 16.61 -10.69 3.55
CA GLU A 172 17.92 -11.33 3.70
C GLU A 172 18.38 -11.49 5.16
N ARG A 173 17.95 -10.60 6.07
CA ARG A 173 18.49 -10.50 7.44
C ARG A 173 17.43 -10.53 8.54
N GLU A 174 16.17 -10.29 8.19
CA GLU A 174 15.12 -10.09 9.18
C GLU A 174 14.32 -11.36 9.51
N TRP A 175 14.01 -11.55 10.78
CA TRP A 175 13.15 -12.62 11.28
C TRP A 175 11.73 -12.15 11.63
N GLY A 176 11.55 -10.86 11.87
CA GLY A 176 10.30 -10.21 12.24
C GLY A 176 9.87 -10.46 13.68
N CYS A 177 10.74 -11.06 14.51
CA CYS A 177 10.46 -11.45 15.88
C CYS A 177 10.52 -10.27 16.86
N TYR A 178 9.61 -9.32 16.70
CA TYR A 178 9.49 -8.15 17.56
C TYR A 178 8.24 -8.23 18.45
N PRO A 179 8.26 -7.64 19.67
CA PRO A 179 7.09 -7.60 20.55
C PRO A 179 5.85 -6.94 19.92
N GLN A 180 6.04 -6.07 18.94
CA GLN A 180 4.95 -5.40 18.22
C GLN A 180 4.27 -6.31 17.19
N VAL A 181 4.87 -7.46 16.86
CA VAL A 181 4.33 -8.41 15.88
C VAL A 181 3.64 -9.55 16.64
N PRO A 182 2.32 -9.73 16.46
CA PRO A 182 1.53 -10.68 17.27
C PRO A 182 1.89 -12.14 16.99
N GLY A 183 2.43 -12.44 15.81
CA GLY A 183 2.90 -13.78 15.46
C GLY A 183 3.34 -13.84 14.01
N LEU A 184 4.25 -14.76 13.70
CA LEU A 184 4.74 -15.00 12.33
C LEU A 184 5.00 -16.48 12.10
N ALA A 185 4.66 -16.95 10.91
CA ALA A 185 5.25 -18.15 10.34
C ALA A 185 6.48 -17.72 9.51
N ILE A 186 7.61 -18.37 9.74
CA ILE A 186 8.89 -17.99 9.14
C ILE A 186 9.44 -19.19 8.38
N ALA A 187 9.75 -19.00 7.10
CA ALA A 187 10.43 -19.98 6.28
C ALA A 187 11.88 -19.54 6.10
N GLN A 188 12.80 -20.11 6.88
CA GLN A 188 14.22 -19.84 6.72
C GLN A 188 14.75 -20.63 5.52
N LEU A 189 15.24 -19.91 4.51
CA LEU A 189 15.82 -20.49 3.31
C LEU A 189 17.34 -20.60 3.47
N SER A 190 17.92 -21.75 3.13
CA SER A 190 19.36 -21.95 3.16
C SER A 190 19.83 -22.71 1.92
N ARG A 191 20.87 -22.21 1.28
CA ARG A 191 21.51 -22.80 0.10
C ARG A 191 22.92 -23.26 0.48
N ARG A 192 23.37 -24.37 -0.09
CA ARG A 192 24.77 -24.81 -0.01
C ARG A 192 25.35 -24.86 -1.42
N GLU A 193 26.56 -24.31 -1.58
CA GLU A 193 27.26 -24.35 -2.86
C GLU A 193 27.48 -25.80 -3.34
N GLY A 194 27.28 -26.05 -4.63
CA GLY A 194 27.38 -27.38 -5.24
C GLY A 194 26.15 -28.28 -5.04
N ILE A 195 25.09 -27.79 -4.37
CA ILE A 195 23.82 -28.51 -4.24
C ILE A 195 22.72 -27.68 -4.90
N ASP A 196 22.07 -28.24 -5.92
CA ASP A 196 20.92 -27.63 -6.60
C ASP A 196 19.62 -27.86 -5.81
N ALA A 197 19.59 -27.34 -4.58
CA ALA A 197 18.42 -27.39 -3.72
C ALA A 197 18.43 -26.25 -2.69
N VAL A 198 17.23 -25.85 -2.26
CA VAL A 198 17.03 -24.90 -1.15
C VAL A 198 16.42 -25.63 0.04
N LEU A 199 17.11 -25.58 1.18
CA LEU A 199 16.60 -26.08 2.44
C LEU A 199 15.62 -25.07 3.03
N VAL A 200 14.37 -25.48 3.29
CA VAL A 200 13.36 -24.64 3.93
C VAL A 200 13.13 -25.09 5.37
N THR A 201 13.56 -24.32 6.35
CA THR A 201 13.36 -24.63 7.78
C THR A 201 12.21 -23.79 8.32
N PRO A 202 11.09 -24.39 8.73
CA PRO A 202 9.96 -23.65 9.28
C PRO A 202 10.20 -23.28 10.75
N TRP A 203 9.91 -22.03 11.07
CA TRP A 203 9.98 -21.45 12.39
C TRP A 203 8.66 -20.73 12.69
N ARG A 204 8.38 -20.52 13.97
CA ARG A 204 7.23 -19.74 14.43
C ARG A 204 7.63 -18.74 15.50
N TRP A 205 7.05 -17.56 15.41
CA TRP A 205 7.06 -16.50 16.42
C TRP A 205 5.66 -16.37 17.01
N ASP A 206 5.57 -16.26 18.33
CA ASP A 206 4.31 -16.21 19.09
C ASP A 206 3.97 -14.84 19.66
N GLY A 207 4.78 -13.81 19.41
CA GLY A 207 4.57 -12.46 19.95
C GLY A 207 5.13 -12.23 21.36
N HIS A 208 5.59 -13.26 22.06
CA HIS A 208 5.86 -13.20 23.50
C HIS A 208 7.31 -13.49 23.90
N GLY A 209 8.25 -13.47 22.95
CA GLY A 209 9.68 -13.64 23.23
C GLY A 209 10.25 -15.00 22.86
N HIS A 210 9.43 -15.92 22.33
CA HIS A 210 9.90 -17.26 22.01
C HIS A 210 9.74 -17.58 20.52
N ARG A 211 10.87 -17.63 19.81
CA ARG A 211 10.95 -18.20 18.46
C ARG A 211 11.32 -19.68 18.57
N TYR A 212 10.54 -20.56 17.94
CA TYR A 212 10.79 -22.00 17.98
C TYR A 212 10.70 -22.63 16.59
N ALA A 213 11.51 -23.67 16.38
CA ALA A 213 11.48 -24.47 15.18
C ALA A 213 10.21 -25.32 15.16
N VAL A 214 9.56 -25.41 14.02
CA VAL A 214 8.38 -26.26 13.83
C VAL A 214 8.85 -27.56 13.18
N PRO A 215 8.39 -28.74 13.63
CA PRO A 215 8.65 -29.97 12.90
C PRO A 215 8.15 -29.84 11.47
N ARG A 216 8.95 -30.23 10.47
CA ARG A 216 8.46 -30.28 9.10
C ARG A 216 7.26 -31.23 9.04
N PRO A 217 6.18 -30.87 8.33
CA PRO A 217 5.19 -31.85 7.95
C PRO A 217 5.93 -32.99 7.24
N ARG A 218 5.75 -34.23 7.71
CA ARG A 218 6.35 -35.39 7.05
C ARG A 218 5.84 -35.40 5.62
N SER A 219 6.71 -35.20 4.64
CA SER A 219 6.37 -35.42 3.25
C SER A 219 5.99 -36.89 3.10
N GLN A 220 4.75 -37.18 2.69
CA GLN A 220 4.36 -38.53 2.26
C GLN A 220 5.00 -38.93 0.91
N ALA A 221 5.91 -38.11 0.37
CA ALA A 221 6.73 -38.45 -0.77
C ALA A 221 7.85 -39.40 -0.34
N GLY A 222 7.54 -40.70 -0.26
CA GLY A 222 8.53 -41.73 0.07
C GLY A 222 8.00 -43.17 0.22
N SER A 223 6.79 -43.49 -0.23
CA SER A 223 6.29 -44.89 -0.21
C SER A 223 5.82 -45.38 -1.58
N ALA A 224 6.39 -44.87 -2.67
CA ALA A 224 6.21 -45.43 -4.01
C ALA A 224 7.58 -45.80 -4.58
N SER A 225 7.71 -47.07 -4.98
CA SER A 225 8.84 -47.71 -5.66
C SER A 225 9.99 -48.25 -4.79
N ALA A 226 9.75 -49.38 -4.14
CA ALA A 226 10.76 -50.42 -3.94
C ALA A 226 10.13 -51.82 -4.02
N ALA A 227 9.29 -52.04 -5.03
CA ALA A 227 8.73 -53.35 -5.36
C ALA A 227 8.68 -53.49 -6.88
N GLU A 228 9.80 -53.93 -7.45
CA GLU A 228 9.91 -54.78 -8.66
C GLU A 228 11.36 -54.75 -9.14
N ALA A 229 12.16 -55.68 -8.63
CA ALA A 229 13.29 -56.32 -9.30
C ALA A 229 13.89 -57.34 -8.33
N ASP A 230 13.33 -58.54 -8.30
CA ASP A 230 14.12 -59.75 -8.05
C ASP A 230 13.54 -60.88 -8.91
N ASP A 231 14.47 -61.61 -9.53
CA ASP A 231 14.37 -62.65 -10.56
C ASP A 231 13.27 -63.72 -10.37
#